data_AF-A0A3N5PY17-F1
#
_entry.id   AF-A0A3N5PY17-F1
#
_cell.length_a   1.000
_cell.length_b   1.000
_cell.length_c   1.000
_cell.angle_alpha   90.00
_cell.angle_beta   90.00
_cell.angle_gamma   90.00
#
_symmetry.space_group_name_H-M   'P 1'
#
loop_
_entity.id
_entity.type
_entity.pdbx_description
1 polymer ?
#
loop_
_entity_poly.entity_id
_entity_poly.type
_entity_poly.pdbx_seq_one_letter_code
_entity_poly.pdbx_strand_id
1 'polypeptide(L)' 'MSGKSFSSNILNFILKKIFAISENVDKNLGDVNKILIIRQHNQLGDMLAGVSLLRALREKYPESKIHIVVSP' A
#
# COMPACT_ATOMS: atom_id res chain seq x y z
N MET A 1 -25.30 18.54 9.90
CA MET A 1 -24.05 18.20 10.61
C MET A 1 -24.44 17.53 11.92
N SER A 2 -24.43 16.19 11.96
CA SER A 2 -25.01 15.40 13.05
C SER A 2 -24.08 15.38 14.27
N GLY A 3 -24.64 15.70 15.44
CA GLY A 3 -23.91 15.83 16.70
C GLY A 3 -23.25 14.52 17.13
N LYS A 4 -21.92 14.52 17.26
CA LYS A 4 -21.17 13.40 17.83
C LYS A 4 -21.51 13.30 19.32
N SER A 5 -22.33 12.31 19.69
CA SER A 5 -22.67 12.03 21.08
C SER A 5 -21.45 11.47 21.82
N PHE A 6 -21.26 11.90 23.07
CA PHE A 6 -20.17 11.45 23.95
C PHE A 6 -20.04 9.92 24.05
N SER A 7 -21.18 9.22 23.98
CA SER A 7 -21.26 7.75 23.98
C SER A 7 -20.60 7.09 22.77
N SER A 8 -20.70 7.69 21.58
CA SER A 8 -20.07 7.17 20.36
C SER A 8 -18.54 7.18 20.42
N ASN A 9 -17.96 8.15 21.14
CA ASN A 9 -16.51 8.24 21.33
C ASN A 9 -16.01 7.15 22.29
N ILE A 10 -16.75 6.86 23.35
CA ILE A 10 -16.45 5.76 24.29
C ILE A 10 -16.51 4.41 23.57
N LEU A 11 -17.58 4.17 22.79
CA LEU A 11 -17.74 2.91 22.08
C LEU A 11 -16.61 2.70 21.06
N ASN A 12 -16.27 3.75 20.28
CA ASN A 12 -15.14 3.71 19.34
C ASN A 12 -13.80 3.45 20.02
N PHE A 13 -13.58 3.98 21.24
CA PHE A 13 -12.35 3.74 21.98
C PHE A 13 -12.21 2.27 22.40
N ILE A 14 -13.28 1.68 22.92
CA ILE A 14 -13.31 0.26 23.31
C ILE A 14 -13.13 -0.64 22.09
N LEU A 15 -13.86 -0.35 21.00
CA LEU A 15 -13.75 -1.10 19.74
C LEU A 15 -12.34 -1.01 19.16
N LYS A 16 -11.73 0.18 19.11
CA LYS A 16 -10.33 0.31 18.67
C LYS A 16 -9.39 -0.45 19.60
N LYS A 17 -9.58 -0.42 20.91
CA LYS A 17 -8.67 -1.12 21.83
C LYS A 17 -8.72 -2.64 21.68
N ILE A 18 -9.89 -3.20 21.40
CA ILE A 18 -10.08 -4.66 21.26
C ILE A 18 -9.72 -5.14 19.85
N PHE A 19 -10.05 -4.37 18.82
CA PHE A 19 -9.94 -4.80 17.42
C PHE A 19 -8.81 -4.13 16.62
N ALA A 20 -8.16 -3.08 17.13
CA ALA A 20 -7.05 -2.48 16.41
C ALA A 20 -5.83 -3.39 16.46
N ILE A 21 -5.36 -3.76 15.28
CA ILE A 21 -4.05 -4.36 15.09
C ILE A 21 -3.00 -3.28 15.37
N SER A 22 -1.96 -3.63 16.13
CA SER A 22 -0.80 -2.75 16.33
C SER A 22 -0.14 -2.47 14.98
N GLU A 23 0.07 -1.19 14.68
CA GLU A 23 0.75 -0.80 13.46
C GLU A 23 2.17 -1.36 13.45
N ASN A 24 2.53 -2.09 12.38
CA ASN A 24 3.89 -2.56 12.20
C ASN A 24 4.72 -1.42 11.61
N VAL A 25 5.66 -0.91 12.40
CA VAL A 25 6.56 0.21 12.00
C VAL A 25 7.70 -0.29 11.11
N ASP A 26 7.96 -1.59 11.07
CA ASP A 26 9.03 -2.15 10.26
C ASP A 26 8.71 -2.01 8.76
N LYS A 27 9.64 -1.36 8.05
CA LYS A 27 9.58 -1.13 6.60
C LYS A 27 10.39 -2.16 5.82
N ASN A 28 11.07 -3.07 6.53
CA ASN A 28 11.82 -4.14 5.91
C ASN A 28 10.88 -5.28 5.51
N LEU A 29 10.80 -5.54 4.21
CA LEU A 29 10.03 -6.65 3.67
C LEU A 29 10.88 -7.93 3.51
N GLY A 30 12.13 -7.91 3.97
CA GLY A 30 13.10 -8.98 3.75
C GLY A 30 13.40 -9.18 2.27
N ASP A 31 13.71 -10.42 1.90
CA ASP A 31 13.97 -10.81 0.52
C ASP A 31 12.65 -11.02 -0.24
N VAL A 32 12.35 -10.07 -1.14
CA VAL A 32 11.15 -10.11 -1.97
C VAL A 32 11.48 -10.78 -3.30
N ASN A 33 11.02 -12.03 -3.49
CA ASN A 33 11.31 -12.81 -4.70
C ASN A 33 10.38 -12.50 -5.88
N LYS A 34 9.16 -12.02 -5.61
CA LYS A 34 8.11 -11.80 -6.62
C LYS A 34 7.34 -10.52 -6.32
N ILE A 35 7.18 -9.68 -7.32
CA ILE A 35 6.49 -8.39 -7.22
C ILE A 35 5.44 -8.35 -8.33
N LEU A 36 4.18 -8.13 -7.96
CA LEU A 36 3.08 -7.92 -8.90
C LEU A 36 2.60 -6.47 -8.78
N ILE A 37 2.66 -5.74 -9.89
CA ILE A 37 2.20 -4.35 -9.97
C ILE A 37 0.97 -4.33 -10.87
N ILE A 38 -0.17 -3.94 -10.31
CA ILE A 38 -1.42 -3.81 -11.05
C ILE A 38 -1.66 -2.32 -11.28
N ARG A 39 -1.76 -1.89 -12.53
CA ARG A 39 -2.08 -0.50 -12.89
C ARG A 39 -3.28 -0.45 -13.82
N GLN A 40 -4.26 0.37 -13.44
CA GLN A 40 -5.49 0.57 -14.23
C GLN A 40 -5.34 1.70 -15.25
N HIS A 41 -4.49 2.69 -14.95
CA HIS A 41 -4.24 3.83 -15.82
C HIS A 41 -3.27 3.46 -16.95
N ASN A 42 -3.74 3.57 -18.19
CA ASN A 42 -2.98 3.34 -19.42
C ASN A 42 -2.52 4.64 -20.09
N GLN A 43 -2.67 5.80 -19.42
CA GLN A 43 -2.20 7.07 -19.95
C GLN A 43 -0.66 7.10 -19.96
N LEU A 44 -0.09 7.62 -21.05
CA LEU A 44 1.37 7.70 -21.24
C LEU A 44 2.08 8.39 -20.06
N GLY A 45 1.49 9.47 -19.53
CA GLY A 45 2.03 10.19 -18.38
C GLY A 45 2.14 9.32 -17.13
N ASP A 46 1.12 8.53 -16.84
CA ASP A 46 1.12 7.61 -15.71
C ASP A 46 2.15 6.50 -15.88
N MET A 47 2.35 6.02 -17.11
CA MET A 47 3.39 5.03 -17.42
C MET A 47 4.78 5.59 -17.19
N LEU A 48 5.07 6.80 -17.68
CA LEU A 48 6.36 7.46 -17.48
C LEU A 48 6.64 7.75 -15.99
N ALA A 49 5.62 8.18 -15.25
CA ALA A 49 5.73 8.38 -13.80
C ALA A 49 6.00 7.07 -13.04
N GLY A 50 5.60 5.92 -13.59
CA GLY A 50 5.87 4.60 -13.00
C GLY A 50 7.31 4.10 -13.17
N VAL A 51 8.10 4.68 -14.08
CA VAL A 51 9.46 4.21 -14.37
C VAL A 51 10.38 4.37 -13.15
N SER A 52 10.24 5.45 -12.40
CA SER A 52 11.02 5.69 -11.17
C SER A 52 10.75 4.62 -10.11
N LEU A 53 9.49 4.20 -9.95
CA LEU A 53 9.11 3.11 -9.07
C LEU A 53 9.73 1.79 -9.51
N LEU A 54 9.64 1.46 -10.80
CA LEU A 54 10.21 0.22 -11.34
C LEU A 54 11.72 0.17 -11.15
N ARG A 55 12.40 1.31 -11.35
CA ARG A 55 13.83 1.44 -11.09
C ARG A 55 14.16 1.22 -9.62
N ALA A 56 13.48 1.91 -8.71
CA ALA A 56 13.72 1.76 -7.27
C ALA A 56 13.49 0.32 -6.78
N LEU A 57 12.48 -0.36 -7.33
CA LEU A 57 12.21 -1.77 -7.02
C LEU A 57 13.32 -2.69 -7.52
N ARG A 58 13.85 -2.46 -8.73
CA ARG A 58 14.97 -3.24 -9.27
C ARG A 58 16.27 -2.99 -8.50
N GLU A 59 16.53 -1.75 -8.11
CA GLU A 59 17.71 -1.38 -7.29
C GLU A 59 17.63 -2.00 -5.89
N LYS A 60 16.44 -2.03 -5.26
CA LYS A 60 16.24 -2.61 -3.93
C LYS A 60 16.16 -4.14 -3.93
N TYR A 61 15.56 -4.73 -4.96
CA TYR A 61 15.31 -6.17 -5.09
C TYR A 61 15.78 -6.70 -6.45
N PRO A 62 17.11 -6.79 -6.67
CA PRO A 62 17.70 -7.10 -7.97
C PRO A 62 17.29 -8.47 -8.52
N GLU A 63 17.13 -9.47 -7.66
CA GLU A 63 16.77 -10.84 -8.05
C GLU A 63 15.24 -11.06 -8.17
N SER A 64 14.44 -10.05 -7.82
CA SER A 64 12.99 -10.20 -7.82
C SER A 64 12.40 -10.28 -9.24
N LYS A 65 11.41 -11.15 -9.42
CA LYS A 65 10.61 -11.17 -10.65
C LYS A 65 9.49 -10.14 -10.54
N ILE A 66 9.53 -9.12 -11.39
CA ILE A 66 8.55 -8.03 -11.42
C ILE A 66 7.59 -8.28 -12.59
N HIS A 67 6.32 -8.52 -12.28
CA HIS A 67 5.23 -8.63 -13.25
C HIS A 67 4.38 -7.37 -13.16
N ILE A 68 4.08 -6.75 -14.30
CA ILE A 68 3.15 -5.61 -14.35
C ILE A 68 1.98 -5.94 -15.25
N VAL A 69 0.78 -5.71 -14.71
CA VAL A 69 -0.49 -5.87 -15.42
C VAL A 69 -1.00 -4.47 -15.71
N VAL A 70 -1.26 -4.21 -16.99
CA VAL A 70 -1.85 -2.95 -17.48
C VAL A 70 -3.16 -3.25 -18.19
N SER A 71 -4.08 -2.29 -18.15
CA SER A 71 -5.23 -2.28 -19.05
C SER A 71 -4.74 -2.22 -20.51
N PRO A 72 -5.44 -2.86 -21.46
CA PRO A 72 -5.29 -2.56 -22.89
C PRO A 72 -5.42 -1.06 -23.19
#